data_AF-A0AAN6BQ34-F1
#
_entry.id   AF-A0AAN6BQ34-F1
#
_cell.length_a   1.000
_cell.length_b   1.000
_cell.length_c   1.000
_cell.angle_alpha   90.00
_cell.angle_beta   90.00
_cell.angle_gamma   90.00
#
_symmetry.space_group_name_H-M   'P 1'
#
loop_
_entity.id
_entity.type
_entity.pdbx_description
1 polymer ?
#
loop_
_entity_poly.entity_id
_entity_poly.type
_entity_poly.pdbx_seq_one_letter_code
_entity_poly.pdbx_strand_id
1 'polypeptide(L)'
;MKFTLYFIALGFAGFAQAASVSGSSSLLPGNANTASAAWIAHFDQFRQQHEPLSPAQSAVVDKATDLAKQGQNFDPKAMSTLKDDAISAFGFKDAKSLLATMDNKPLRTRDDENGGIQCGCSTQSDWCDSGYHCVGGGCTQTGSGCGALYGYPCDGLCSIA
;
A
#
# COMPACT_ATOMS: atom_id res chain seq x y z
N MET A 1 58.71 13.85 -55.05
CA MET A 1 57.81 12.68 -54.92
C MET A 1 57.37 12.64 -53.46
N LYS A 2 56.09 12.94 -53.19
CA LYS A 2 55.58 13.27 -51.85
C LYS A 2 54.23 12.57 -51.64
N PHE A 3 54.10 11.91 -50.51
CA PHE A 3 53.04 10.98 -50.12
C PHE A 3 51.70 11.66 -49.76
N THR A 4 50.62 11.04 -50.26
CA THR A 4 49.29 10.74 -49.69
C THR A 4 48.71 11.60 -48.56
N LEU A 5 47.44 12.02 -48.72
CA LEU A 5 46.35 11.79 -47.76
C LEU A 5 44.96 12.00 -48.41
N TYR A 6 44.11 11.01 -48.22
CA TYR A 6 42.72 10.87 -48.69
C TYR A 6 41.78 11.83 -47.95
N PHE A 7 40.86 12.48 -48.67
CA PHE A 7 39.66 13.11 -48.09
C PHE A 7 38.42 12.35 -48.57
N ILE A 8 37.79 11.60 -47.67
CA ILE A 8 36.41 11.13 -47.84
C ILE A 8 35.58 11.89 -46.82
N ALA A 9 34.79 12.86 -47.30
CA ALA A 9 33.72 13.46 -46.54
C ALA A 9 32.44 12.67 -46.86
N LEU A 10 31.96 11.86 -45.91
CA LEU A 10 30.62 11.27 -45.93
C LEU A 10 29.81 11.90 -44.80
N GLY A 11 28.73 12.57 -45.20
CA GLY A 11 27.88 13.36 -44.34
C GLY A 11 27.15 12.53 -43.29
N PHE A 12 27.03 13.12 -42.10
CA PHE A 12 26.20 12.64 -41.01
C PHE A 12 24.73 12.98 -41.28
N ALA A 13 23.89 11.96 -41.37
CA ALA A 13 22.45 12.08 -41.15
C ALA A 13 21.93 10.74 -40.58
N GLY A 14 22.36 10.42 -39.36
CA GLY A 14 21.77 9.35 -38.58
C GLY A 14 20.49 9.85 -37.93
N PHE A 15 19.33 9.49 -38.51
CA PHE A 15 18.03 9.63 -37.86
C PHE A 15 17.96 8.68 -36.66
N ALA A 16 18.28 9.16 -35.47
CA ALA A 16 17.90 8.50 -34.23
C ALA A 16 16.40 8.75 -34.01
N GLN A 17 15.58 7.73 -34.26
CA GLN A 17 14.17 7.73 -33.87
C GLN A 17 14.10 7.75 -32.35
N ALA A 18 13.79 8.92 -31.79
CA ALA A 18 13.36 9.06 -30.42
C ALA A 18 12.02 8.32 -30.27
N ALA A 19 12.05 7.14 -29.65
CA ALA A 19 10.84 6.49 -29.17
C ALA A 19 10.28 7.36 -28.04
N SER A 20 9.33 8.24 -28.38
CA SER A 20 8.47 8.89 -27.42
C SER A 20 7.58 7.82 -26.78
N VAL A 21 7.96 7.37 -25.58
CA VAL A 21 7.07 6.57 -24.74
C VAL A 21 5.98 7.52 -24.25
N SER A 22 4.85 7.53 -24.95
CA SER A 22 3.62 8.13 -24.48
C SER A 22 3.18 7.38 -23.23
N GLY A 23 3.49 7.95 -22.07
CA GLY A 23 3.03 7.50 -20.77
C GLY A 23 1.51 7.59 -20.67
N SER A 24 0.84 6.58 -21.20
CA SER A 24 -0.54 6.26 -20.84
C SER A 24 -0.45 5.23 -19.73
N SER A 25 -0.42 5.70 -18.47
CA SER A 25 -0.55 4.85 -17.28
C SER A 25 -1.97 4.30 -17.21
N SER A 26 -2.25 3.35 -18.09
CA SER A 26 -3.43 2.48 -18.04
C SER A 26 -2.95 1.12 -17.57
N LEU A 27 -2.77 0.97 -16.25
CA LEU A 27 -2.48 -0.32 -15.63
C LEU A 27 -3.59 -0.69 -14.65
N LEU A 28 -4.67 -1.29 -15.17
CA LEU A 28 -5.40 -2.38 -14.52
C LEU A 28 -6.00 -3.28 -15.62
N PRO A 29 -5.77 -4.60 -15.54
CA PRO A 29 -6.73 -5.47 -14.85
C PRO A 29 -6.08 -6.43 -13.84
N GLY A 30 -6.84 -6.81 -12.79
CA GLY A 30 -6.44 -7.54 -11.57
C GLY A 30 -5.74 -8.90 -11.82
N ASN A 31 -5.06 -9.50 -10.85
CA ASN A 31 -5.48 -9.92 -9.51
C ASN A 31 -4.21 -10.42 -8.74
N ALA A 32 -4.17 -10.34 -7.41
CA ALA A 32 -3.03 -10.65 -6.52
C ALA A 32 -1.75 -9.78 -6.64
N ASN A 33 -1.30 -9.39 -7.85
CA ASN A 33 -0.05 -8.63 -8.00
C ASN A 33 -0.19 -7.12 -7.84
N THR A 34 -1.39 -6.55 -7.98
CA THR A 34 -1.60 -5.09 -7.88
C THR A 34 -1.72 -4.60 -6.45
N ALA A 35 -2.42 -5.33 -5.57
CA ALA A 35 -2.54 -4.98 -4.16
C ALA A 35 -1.20 -5.15 -3.42
N SER A 36 -0.50 -6.25 -3.68
CA SER A 36 0.85 -6.47 -3.16
C SER A 36 1.82 -5.38 -3.61
N ALA A 37 1.83 -5.05 -4.90
CA ALA A 37 2.69 -3.98 -5.42
C ALA A 37 2.33 -2.61 -4.81
N ALA A 38 1.04 -2.31 -4.62
CA ALA A 38 0.61 -1.07 -4.00
C ALA A 38 1.06 -0.96 -2.53
N TRP A 39 0.98 -2.05 -1.76
CA TRP A 39 1.49 -2.08 -0.39
C TRP A 39 3.00 -1.95 -0.31
N ILE A 40 3.73 -2.64 -1.18
CA ILE A 40 5.19 -2.53 -1.25
C ILE A 40 5.59 -1.08 -1.57
N ALA A 41 4.96 -0.46 -2.58
CA ALA A 41 5.20 0.94 -2.91
C ALA A 41 4.86 1.89 -1.75
N HIS A 42 3.77 1.62 -1.03
CA HIS A 42 3.40 2.38 0.16
C HIS A 42 4.46 2.30 1.27
N PHE A 43 5.05 1.12 1.52
CA PHE A 43 6.11 0.95 2.51
C PHE A 43 7.40 1.67 2.12
N ASP A 44 7.77 1.62 0.85
CA ASP A 44 8.92 2.37 0.33
C ASP A 44 8.73 3.87 0.51
N GLN A 45 7.53 4.37 0.21
CA GLN A 45 7.18 5.77 0.45
C GLN A 45 7.21 6.13 1.94
N PHE A 46 6.65 5.26 2.79
CA PHE A 46 6.63 5.48 4.24
C PHE A 46 8.06 5.62 4.80
N ARG A 47 9.00 4.77 4.36
CA ARG A 47 10.42 4.86 4.72
C ARG A 47 11.00 6.22 4.35
N GLN A 48 10.85 6.64 3.10
CA GLN A 48 11.39 7.90 2.61
C GLN A 48 10.87 9.12 3.39
N GLN A 49 9.62 9.07 3.87
CA GLN A 49 9.00 10.16 4.62
C GLN A 49 9.37 10.20 6.11
N HIS A 50 9.87 9.10 6.68
CA HIS A 50 10.12 8.96 8.12
C HIS A 50 11.58 8.63 8.46
N GLU A 51 12.49 8.76 7.49
CA GLU A 51 13.91 8.48 7.74
C GLU A 51 14.61 9.53 8.62
N PRO A 52 15.56 9.10 9.47
CA PRO A 52 16.03 7.73 9.65
C PRO A 52 15.13 6.89 10.59
N LEU A 53 14.72 5.69 10.15
CA LEU A 53 14.03 4.73 10.99
C LEU A 53 15.00 4.04 11.97
N SER A 54 14.54 3.78 13.19
CA SER A 54 15.26 2.93 14.13
C SER A 54 15.30 1.45 13.67
N PRO A 55 16.21 0.61 14.19
CA PRO A 55 16.26 -0.81 13.83
C PRO A 55 14.92 -1.56 14.04
N ALA A 56 14.18 -1.25 15.10
CA ALA A 56 12.89 -1.86 15.39
C ALA A 56 11.82 -1.44 14.35
N GLN A 57 11.79 -0.16 14.00
CA GLN A 57 10.88 0.38 12.98
C GLN A 57 11.19 -0.21 11.60
N SER A 58 12.46 -0.29 11.22
CA SER A 58 12.89 -0.91 9.96
C SER A 58 12.43 -2.37 9.87
N ALA A 59 12.60 -3.15 10.95
CA ALA A 59 12.19 -4.55 11.01
C ALA A 59 10.67 -4.73 10.83
N VAL A 60 9.85 -3.82 11.37
CA VAL A 60 8.40 -3.83 11.15
C VAL A 60 8.07 -3.61 9.67
N VAL A 61 8.71 -2.63 9.03
CA VAL A 61 8.46 -2.34 7.60
C VAL A 61 8.95 -3.50 6.71
N ASP A 62 10.08 -4.14 7.06
CA ASP A 62 10.56 -5.34 6.35
C ASP A 62 9.55 -6.50 6.46
N LYS A 63 9.06 -6.78 7.68
CA LYS A 63 8.06 -7.82 7.93
C LYS A 63 6.74 -7.54 7.19
N ALA A 64 6.28 -6.29 7.19
CA ALA A 64 5.09 -5.88 6.44
C ALA A 64 5.27 -6.10 4.93
N THR A 65 6.45 -5.75 4.40
CA THR A 65 6.83 -5.96 3.01
C THR A 65 6.83 -7.44 2.63
N ASP A 66 7.41 -8.30 3.48
CA ASP A 66 7.44 -9.75 3.23
C ASP A 66 6.07 -10.41 3.33
N LEU A 67 5.19 -9.91 4.19
CA LEU A 67 3.80 -10.33 4.23
C LEU A 67 3.05 -9.87 2.98
N ALA A 68 3.20 -8.61 2.54
CA ALA A 68 2.56 -8.11 1.33
C ALA A 68 2.95 -8.91 0.06
N LYS A 69 4.18 -9.42 -0.03
CA LYS A 69 4.63 -10.31 -1.12
C LYS A 69 3.89 -11.65 -1.17
N GLN A 70 3.26 -12.08 -0.08
CA GLN A 70 2.51 -13.36 -0.01
C GLN A 70 1.12 -13.27 -0.65
N GLY A 71 0.69 -12.09 -1.11
CA GLY A 71 -0.63 -11.90 -1.73
C GLY A 71 -1.73 -12.01 -0.69
N GLN A 72 -2.78 -12.79 -0.95
CA GLN A 72 -3.92 -12.93 -0.03
C GLN A 72 -3.83 -14.10 0.96
N ASN A 73 -2.73 -14.86 0.96
CA ASN A 73 -2.53 -16.02 1.82
C ASN A 73 -1.83 -15.65 3.12
N PHE A 74 -2.38 -14.70 3.88
CA PHE A 74 -1.78 -14.26 5.12
C PHE A 74 -2.02 -15.25 6.26
N ASP A 75 -0.99 -15.53 7.05
CA ASP A 75 -1.16 -16.17 8.36
C ASP A 75 -1.79 -15.16 9.35
N PRO A 76 -2.98 -15.44 9.90
CA PRO A 76 -3.63 -14.56 10.87
C PRO A 76 -2.75 -14.23 12.08
N LYS A 77 -1.93 -15.19 12.53
CA LYS A 77 -1.03 -14.97 13.66
C LYS A 77 0.07 -13.99 13.30
N ALA A 78 0.73 -14.18 12.15
CA ALA A 78 1.74 -13.26 11.65
C ALA A 78 1.21 -11.83 11.52
N MET A 79 -0.03 -11.67 11.05
CA MET A 79 -0.64 -10.36 10.87
C MET A 79 -1.02 -9.69 12.21
N SER A 80 -1.52 -10.46 13.18
CA SER A 80 -1.75 -9.98 14.55
C SER A 80 -0.43 -9.51 15.19
N THR A 81 0.63 -10.31 15.09
CA THR A 81 1.95 -9.93 15.62
C THR A 81 2.50 -8.71 14.91
N LEU A 82 2.33 -8.59 13.58
CA LEU A 82 2.75 -7.40 12.84
C LEU A 82 2.07 -6.13 13.36
N LYS A 83 0.77 -6.19 13.65
CA LYS A 83 0.04 -5.07 14.25
C LYS A 83 0.64 -4.66 15.60
N ASP A 84 0.85 -5.62 16.51
CA ASP A 84 1.40 -5.35 17.84
C ASP A 84 2.82 -4.77 17.76
N ASP A 85 3.67 -5.34 16.90
CA ASP A 85 5.04 -4.86 16.66
C ASP A 85 5.02 -3.42 16.12
N ALA A 86 4.13 -3.12 15.16
CA ALA A 86 4.01 -1.79 14.58
C ALA A 86 3.52 -0.76 15.59
N ILE A 87 2.51 -1.08 16.40
CA ILE A 87 2.02 -0.19 17.45
C ILE A 87 3.13 0.07 18.48
N SER A 88 3.92 -0.95 18.83
CA SER A 88 5.04 -0.82 19.76
C SER A 88 6.17 0.08 19.19
N ALA A 89 6.50 -0.06 17.92
CA ALA A 89 7.61 0.66 17.28
C ALA A 89 7.27 2.08 16.81
N PHE A 90 6.01 2.34 16.44
CA PHE A 90 5.57 3.59 15.83
C PHE A 90 4.50 4.35 16.64
N GLY A 91 3.83 3.66 17.57
CA GLY A 91 2.57 4.15 18.13
C GLY A 91 1.39 3.89 17.18
N PHE A 92 0.17 3.93 17.73
CA PHE A 92 -1.04 3.51 17.00
C PHE A 92 -1.29 4.29 15.71
N LYS A 93 -1.14 5.62 15.74
CA LYS A 93 -1.43 6.49 14.59
C LYS A 93 -0.58 6.14 13.38
N ASP A 94 0.73 6.05 13.59
CA ASP A 94 1.69 5.79 12.51
C ASP A 94 1.65 4.31 12.09
N ALA A 95 1.39 3.38 13.02
CA ALA A 95 1.13 1.99 12.69
C ALA A 95 -0.13 1.80 11.82
N LYS A 96 -1.21 2.53 12.13
CA LYS A 96 -2.44 2.54 11.32
C LYS A 96 -2.19 3.11 9.93
N SER A 97 -1.47 4.24 9.85
CA SER A 97 -1.06 4.83 8.57
C SER A 97 -0.19 3.88 7.75
N LEU A 98 0.66 3.08 8.40
CA LEU A 98 1.54 2.12 7.75
C LEU A 98 0.78 0.86 7.27
N LEU A 99 -0.13 0.32 8.07
CA LEU A 99 -0.65 -1.04 7.86
C LEU A 99 -2.11 -1.12 7.44
N ALA A 100 -2.91 -0.09 7.70
CA ALA A 100 -4.36 -0.14 7.56
C ALA A 100 -4.93 1.01 6.72
N THR A 101 -4.09 1.92 6.23
CA THR A 101 -4.55 3.07 5.45
C THR A 101 -3.55 3.43 4.35
N MET A 102 -3.89 3.07 3.12
CA MET A 102 -3.19 3.53 1.92
C MET A 102 -3.79 4.88 1.48
N ASP A 103 -2.92 5.84 1.14
CA ASP A 103 -3.27 7.15 0.57
C ASP A 103 -4.23 8.04 1.38
N ASN A 104 -4.16 8.00 2.72
CA ASN A 104 -5.09 8.75 3.60
C ASN A 104 -6.58 8.48 3.28
N LYS A 105 -6.92 7.41 2.57
CA LYS A 105 -8.33 7.04 2.36
C LYS A 105 -8.90 6.68 3.72
N PRO A 106 -9.83 7.47 4.27
CA PRO A 106 -10.35 7.19 5.60
C PRO A 106 -11.03 5.83 5.58
N LEU A 107 -10.89 5.07 6.67
CA LEU A 107 -11.83 4.00 6.98
C LEU A 107 -13.23 4.64 6.92
N ARG A 108 -14.12 4.12 6.08
CA ARG A 108 -15.44 4.74 5.90
C ARG A 108 -16.16 4.74 7.24
N THR A 109 -16.52 5.92 7.73
CA THR A 109 -17.30 6.08 8.96
C THR A 109 -18.78 6.03 8.64
N ARG A 110 -19.59 5.78 9.68
CA ARG A 110 -21.05 5.65 9.64
C ARG A 110 -21.78 6.85 9.00
N ASP A 111 -21.12 8.00 8.88
CA ASP A 111 -21.74 9.28 8.55
C ASP A 111 -21.76 9.62 7.04
N ASP A 112 -21.24 8.73 6.17
CA ASP A 112 -21.28 8.90 4.71
C ASP A 112 -22.64 8.42 4.13
N GLU A 113 -23.68 9.25 4.26
CA GLU A 113 -25.03 8.98 3.72
C GLU A 113 -25.15 9.28 2.22
N ASN A 114 -25.32 8.24 1.37
CA ASN A 114 -26.26 8.22 0.22
C ASN A 114 -26.28 6.87 -0.54
N GLY A 115 -26.49 5.80 0.19
CA GLY A 115 -26.49 4.40 -0.28
C GLY A 115 -26.12 3.54 0.92
N GLY A 116 -26.75 2.39 1.13
CA GLY A 116 -26.65 1.62 2.38
C GLY A 116 -25.24 1.60 2.97
N ILE A 117 -25.13 1.93 4.26
CA ILE A 117 -23.84 2.14 4.96
C ILE A 117 -22.92 0.97 4.66
N GLN A 118 -21.78 1.20 4.02
CA GLN A 118 -20.77 0.17 3.81
C GLN A 118 -19.97 -0.02 5.09
N CYS A 119 -19.67 -1.27 5.44
CA CYS A 119 -18.81 -1.53 6.59
C CYS A 119 -17.42 -0.94 6.34
N GLY A 120 -16.81 -0.39 7.38
CA GLY A 120 -15.55 0.35 7.30
C GLY A 120 -14.45 -0.17 8.22
N CYS A 121 -14.75 -1.16 9.07
CA CYS A 121 -13.76 -1.81 9.91
C CYS A 121 -13.93 -3.33 9.90
N SER A 122 -12.91 -4.03 10.40
CA SER A 122 -12.93 -5.47 10.59
C SER A 122 -12.94 -5.81 12.08
N THR A 123 -13.87 -6.66 12.51
CA THR A 123 -13.91 -7.22 13.87
C THR A 123 -12.71 -8.11 14.18
N GLN A 124 -12.04 -8.64 13.14
CA GLN A 124 -10.84 -9.48 13.26
C GLN A 124 -9.54 -8.67 13.25
N SER A 125 -9.54 -7.47 12.66
CA SER A 125 -8.37 -6.59 12.55
C SER A 125 -8.80 -5.16 12.78
N ASP A 126 -9.05 -4.84 14.05
CA ASP A 126 -9.59 -3.54 14.46
C ASP A 126 -8.52 -2.43 14.35
N TRP A 127 -8.83 -1.36 13.62
CA TRP A 127 -8.00 -0.15 13.50
C TRP A 127 -8.81 1.12 13.77
N CYS A 128 -9.91 1.00 14.51
CA CYS A 128 -10.66 2.13 15.03
C CYS A 128 -9.79 2.96 15.99
N ASP A 129 -9.99 4.28 16.01
CA ASP A 129 -9.18 5.17 16.84
C ASP A 129 -9.43 4.94 18.34
N SER A 130 -8.57 5.49 19.19
CA SER A 130 -8.65 5.32 20.64
C SER A 130 -10.05 5.66 21.18
N GLY A 131 -10.62 4.76 21.99
CA GLY A 131 -11.97 4.87 22.54
C GLY A 131 -13.08 4.30 21.65
N TYR A 132 -12.73 3.83 20.45
CA TYR A 132 -13.64 3.15 19.53
C TYR A 132 -13.19 1.72 19.30
N HIS A 133 -14.16 0.86 19.02
CA HIS A 133 -13.95 -0.52 18.63
C HIS A 133 -14.79 -0.86 17.41
N CYS A 134 -14.33 -1.84 16.64
CA CYS A 134 -15.11 -2.35 15.53
C CYS A 134 -16.30 -3.19 16.03
N VAL A 135 -17.51 -2.67 15.88
CA VAL A 135 -18.75 -3.37 16.23
C VAL A 135 -19.37 -3.94 14.96
N GLY A 136 -19.55 -5.26 14.94
CA GLY A 136 -20.05 -5.99 13.77
C GLY A 136 -21.51 -5.69 13.45
N GLY A 137 -21.83 -5.59 12.15
CA GLY A 137 -23.19 -5.41 11.64
C GLY A 137 -23.63 -3.94 11.47
N GLY A 138 -24.88 -3.75 11.08
CA GLY A 138 -25.44 -2.42 10.79
C GLY A 138 -24.94 -1.77 9.50
N CYS A 139 -24.30 -2.55 8.63
CA CYS A 139 -23.70 -2.11 7.37
C CYS A 139 -23.60 -3.25 6.34
N THR A 140 -23.36 -2.90 5.08
CA THR A 140 -23.10 -3.82 3.97
C THR A 140 -21.68 -4.34 4.06
N GLN A 141 -21.53 -5.64 4.24
CA GLN A 141 -20.24 -6.29 4.43
C GLN A 141 -19.51 -6.53 3.11
N THR A 142 -18.18 -6.57 3.15
CA THR A 142 -17.33 -6.98 2.02
C THR A 142 -16.39 -8.10 2.45
N GLY A 143 -15.96 -8.93 1.48
CA GLY A 143 -15.03 -10.04 1.76
C GLY A 143 -13.58 -9.60 2.04
N SER A 144 -13.22 -8.37 1.66
CA SER A 144 -11.91 -7.76 1.88
C SER A 144 -12.00 -6.24 1.80
N GLY A 145 -10.90 -5.53 2.11
CA GLY A 145 -10.84 -4.07 2.05
C GLY A 145 -10.61 -3.39 3.40
N CYS A 146 -10.67 -4.13 4.51
CA CYS A 146 -10.46 -3.62 5.86
C CYS A 146 -9.29 -4.32 6.55
N GLY A 147 -8.92 -3.82 7.73
CA GLY A 147 -7.85 -4.42 8.53
C GLY A 147 -6.46 -4.18 7.97
N ALA A 148 -5.49 -4.90 8.54
CA ALA A 148 -4.12 -4.84 8.06
C ALA A 148 -4.02 -5.36 6.62
N LEU A 149 -3.29 -4.61 5.79
CA LEU A 149 -3.07 -4.86 4.36
C LEU A 149 -4.35 -4.98 3.52
N TYR A 150 -5.48 -4.48 4.02
CA TYR A 150 -6.82 -4.69 3.42
C TYR A 150 -7.19 -6.18 3.24
N GLY A 151 -6.55 -7.06 4.00
CA GLY A 151 -6.72 -8.51 3.91
C GLY A 151 -7.95 -9.05 4.63
N TYR A 152 -8.68 -8.20 5.37
CA TYR A 152 -9.79 -8.62 6.22
C TYR A 152 -11.14 -8.14 5.68
N PRO A 153 -12.22 -8.90 5.95
CA PRO A 153 -13.57 -8.45 5.62
C PRO A 153 -13.89 -7.15 6.35
N CYS A 154 -14.61 -6.27 5.66
CA CYS A 154 -15.28 -5.16 6.30
C CYS A 154 -16.62 -5.67 6.82
N ASP A 155 -16.76 -5.83 8.12
CA ASP A 155 -17.92 -6.48 8.75
C ASP A 155 -18.54 -5.66 9.88
N GLY A 156 -18.01 -4.46 10.16
CA GLY A 156 -18.54 -3.57 11.19
C GLY A 156 -18.29 -2.07 10.94
N LEU A 157 -18.68 -1.30 11.96
CA LEU A 157 -18.47 0.14 12.06
C LEU A 157 -17.73 0.48 13.36
N CYS A 158 -16.85 1.47 13.31
CA CYS A 158 -16.21 2.01 14.51
C CYS A 158 -17.27 2.69 15.38
N SER A 159 -17.46 2.18 16.59
CA SER A 159 -18.38 2.72 17.59
C SER A 159 -17.68 2.82 18.93
N ILE A 160 -18.15 3.73 19.79
CA ILE A 160 -17.81 3.72 21.21
C ILE A 160 -18.25 2.36 21.77
N ALA A 161 -17.36 1.68 22.49
CA ALA A 161 -17.69 0.45 23.22
C ALA A 161 -18.29 0.73 24.59
#